data_AF-A0A7Z7R068-F1
#
_entry.id   AF-A0A7Z7R068-F1
#
_cell.length_a   1.000
_cell.length_b   1.000
_cell.length_c   1.000
_cell.angle_alpha   90.00
_cell.angle_beta   90.00
_cell.angle_gamma   90.00
#
_symmetry.space_group_name_H-M   'P 1'
#
loop_
_entity.id
_entity.type
_entity.pdbx_description
1 polymer ?
#
loop_
_entity_poly.entity_id
_entity_poly.type
_entity_poly.pdbx_seq_one_letter_code
_entity_poly.pdbx_strand_id
1 'polypeptide(L)'
;MLELDDVDLEFTEEALSAISEKAIERKTGARGLRSIIEESLIDIMFDVPSNENVTKVVITAQTINEETEPELYDAEGNLINNSKTSA
;
A
#
# COMPACT_ATOMS: atom_id res chain seq x y z
N MET A 1 -7.96 13.79 -2.40
CA MET A 1 -7.48 12.88 -3.45
C MET A 1 -6.15 12.36 -2.98
N LEU A 2 -5.89 11.06 -3.13
CA LEU A 2 -4.58 10.47 -2.87
C LEU A 2 -3.69 10.93 -4.04
N GLU A 3 -3.01 12.06 -3.88
CA GLU A 3 -2.01 12.53 -4.83
C GLU A 3 -0.68 12.23 -4.15
N LEU A 4 -0.06 11.12 -4.54
CA LEU A 4 1.35 10.87 -4.28
C LEU A 4 2.07 11.56 -5.45
N ASP A 5 2.57 12.77 -5.22
CA ASP A 5 3.21 13.58 -6.27
C ASP A 5 4.27 12.74 -7.01
N ASP A 6 4.10 12.56 -8.33
CA ASP A 6 5.00 11.82 -9.23
C ASP A 6 5.39 10.38 -8.81
N VAL A 7 4.56 9.68 -8.01
CA VAL A 7 4.79 8.29 -7.61
C VAL A 7 3.70 7.34 -8.11
N ASP A 8 4.13 6.28 -8.80
CA ASP A 8 3.24 5.24 -9.32
C ASP A 8 2.71 4.35 -8.18
N LEU A 9 1.39 4.25 -8.03
CA LEU A 9 0.75 3.33 -7.08
C LEU A 9 0.23 2.08 -7.82
N GLU A 10 0.72 0.91 -7.44
CA GLU A 10 0.31 -0.38 -8.00
C GLU A 10 -0.25 -1.30 -6.91
N PHE A 11 -1.24 -2.11 -7.26
CA PHE A 11 -1.80 -3.16 -6.41
C PHE A 11 -1.57 -4.50 -7.08
N THR A 12 -1.07 -5.49 -6.35
CA THR A 12 -1.02 -6.87 -6.87
C THR A 12 -2.43 -7.46 -6.97
N GLU A 13 -2.64 -8.48 -7.82
CA GLU A 13 -3.94 -9.14 -7.95
C GLU A 13 -4.41 -9.75 -6.61
N GLU A 14 -3.46 -10.27 -5.83
CA GLU A 14 -3.72 -10.82 -4.51
C GLU A 14 -4.12 -9.73 -3.51
N ALA A 15 -3.54 -8.53 -3.62
CA ALA A 15 -3.93 -7.39 -2.79
C ALA A 15 -5.37 -6.97 -3.06
N LEU A 16 -5.79 -6.90 -4.33
CA LEU A 16 -7.17 -6.61 -4.71
C LEU A 16 -8.16 -7.64 -4.15
N SER A 17 -7.77 -8.91 -4.18
CA SER A 17 -8.56 -10.01 -3.59
C SER A 17 -8.65 -9.87 -2.07
N ALA A 18 -7.53 -9.62 -1.39
CA ALA A 18 -7.48 -9.41 0.06
C ALA A 18 -8.33 -8.21 0.51
N ILE A 19 -8.29 -7.09 -0.22
CA ILE A 19 -9.13 -5.90 0.07
C ILE A 19 -10.62 -6.27 0.00
N SER A 20 -11.00 -7.04 -1.02
CA SER A 20 -12.39 -7.47 -1.23
C SER A 20 -12.86 -8.40 -0.11
N GLU A 21 -12.04 -9.36 0.30
CA GLU A 21 -12.33 -10.28 1.40
C GLU A 21 -12.44 -9.55 2.74
N LYS A 22 -11.50 -8.65 3.05
CA LYS A 22 -11.50 -7.84 4.28
C LYS A 22 -12.73 -6.92 4.35
N ALA A 23 -13.22 -6.40 3.22
CA ALA A 23 -14.46 -5.61 3.16
C ALA A 23 -15.73 -6.43 3.42
N ILE A 24 -15.74 -7.70 2.97
CA ILE A 24 -16.83 -8.64 3.28
C ILE A 24 -16.82 -8.98 4.77
N GLU A 25 -15.65 -9.29 5.34
CA GLU A 25 -15.48 -9.60 6.75
C GLU A 25 -15.94 -8.45 7.66
N ARG A 26 -15.56 -7.21 7.31
CA ARG A 26 -15.98 -5.99 8.03
C ARG A 26 -17.46 -5.64 7.84
N LYS A 27 -18.21 -6.38 7.01
CA LYS A 27 -19.64 -6.15 6.68
C LYS A 27 -19.93 -4.74 6.17
N THR A 28 -18.94 -4.10 5.55
CA THR A 28 -19.03 -2.74 5.01
C THR A 28 -19.37 -2.73 3.52
N GLY A 29 -19.20 -3.87 2.83
CA GLY A 29 -19.43 -4.00 1.40
C GLY A 29 -18.51 -3.07 0.60
N ALA A 30 -18.92 -2.69 -0.62
CA ALA A 30 -18.10 -1.84 -1.50
C ALA A 30 -17.68 -0.49 -0.88
N ARG A 31 -18.44 0.02 0.10
CA ARG A 31 -18.11 1.27 0.81
C ARG A 31 -16.85 1.13 1.67
N GLY A 32 -16.55 -0.07 2.15
CA GLY A 32 -15.36 -0.34 2.98
C GLY A 32 -14.06 -0.50 2.22
N LEU A 33 -14.11 -0.67 0.89
CA LEU A 33 -12.89 -0.83 0.08
C LEU A 33 -11.99 0.40 0.22
N ARG A 34 -12.59 1.60 0.15
CA ARG A 34 -11.85 2.85 0.29
C ARG A 34 -11.20 2.99 1.67
N SER A 35 -11.90 2.63 2.74
CA SER A 35 -11.33 2.74 4.09
C SER A 35 -10.17 1.76 4.30
N ILE A 36 -10.26 0.55 3.75
CA ILE A 36 -9.17 -0.43 3.83
C ILE A 36 -7.93 0.09 3.09
N ILE A 37 -8.12 0.65 1.89
CA ILE A 37 -7.01 1.25 1.12
C ILE A 37 -6.41 2.46 1.85
N GLU A 38 -7.25 3.34 2.42
CA GLU A 38 -6.77 4.52 3.16
C GLU A 38 -5.99 4.13 4.43
N GLU A 39 -6.46 3.11 5.18
CA GLU A 39 -5.74 2.59 6.34
C GLU A 39 -4.35 2.06 5.95
N SER A 40 -4.25 1.30 4.87
CA SER A 40 -2.98 0.74 4.39
C SER A 40 -2.03 1.77 3.76
N LEU A 41 -2.51 2.97 3.43
CA LEU A 41 -1.72 4.02 2.79
C LEU A 41 -1.36 5.18 3.70
N ILE A 42 -1.96 5.26 4.90
CA ILE A 42 -1.95 6.49 5.69
C ILE A 42 -0.52 6.95 6.02
N ASP A 43 0.35 6.03 6.42
CA ASP A 43 1.73 6.35 6.82
C ASP A 43 2.59 6.71 5.60
N ILE A 44 2.45 5.94 4.53
CA ILE A 44 3.21 6.08 3.28
C ILE A 44 2.89 7.39 2.58
N MET A 45 1.65 7.88 2.68
CA MET A 45 1.25 9.18 2.15
C MET A 45 1.97 10.36 2.82
N PHE A 46 2.45 10.20 4.06
CA PHE A 46 3.28 11.22 4.71
C PHE A 46 4.76 11.05 4.38
N ASP A 47 5.24 9.81 4.30
CA ASP A 47 6.66 9.51 4.16
C ASP A 47 7.16 9.66 2.72
N VAL A 48 6.39 9.20 1.74
CA VAL A 48 6.80 9.18 0.32
C VAL A 48 7.04 10.56 -0.26
N PRO A 49 6.19 11.59 -0.03
CA PRO A 49 6.47 12.94 -0.53
C PRO A 49 7.80 13.55 -0.02
N SER A 50 8.33 13.03 1.09
CA SER A 50 9.61 13.46 1.65
C SER A 50 10.81 12.67 1.09
N ASN A 51 10.57 11.61 0.32
CA ASN A 51 11.59 10.71 -0.20
C ASN A 51 11.65 10.77 -1.73
N GLU A 52 12.51 11.65 -2.26
CA GLU A 52 12.71 11.85 -3.70
C GLU A 52 13.22 10.61 -4.44
N ASN A 53 13.67 9.57 -3.73
CA ASN A 53 14.13 8.32 -4.36
C ASN A 53 12.98 7.33 -4.62
N VAL A 54 11.78 7.56 -4.06
CA VAL A 54 10.63 6.70 -4.31
C VAL A 54 9.97 7.14 -5.61
N THR A 55 9.77 6.19 -6.53
CA THR A 55 9.03 6.43 -7.77
C THR A 55 7.83 5.51 -7.94
N LYS A 56 7.79 4.40 -7.19
CA LYS A 56 6.68 3.45 -7.21
C LYS A 56 6.41 2.86 -5.83
N VAL A 57 5.14 2.70 -5.50
CA VAL A 57 4.60 2.04 -4.30
C VAL A 57 3.79 0.83 -4.76
N VAL A 58 4.10 -0.35 -4.22
CA VAL A 58 3.38 -1.59 -4.52
C VAL A 58 2.68 -2.10 -3.26
N ILE A 59 1.35 -2.22 -3.36
CA ILE A 59 0.49 -2.79 -2.32
C ILE A 59 0.33 -4.28 -2.58
N THR A 60 0.76 -5.10 -1.62
CA THR A 60 0.66 -6.56 -1.69
C THR A 60 -0.45 -7.08 -0.77
N ALA A 61 -0.81 -8.37 -0.91
CA ALA A 61 -1.75 -9.00 0.03
C ALA A 61 -1.25 -8.94 1.49
N GLN A 62 0.07 -8.96 1.70
CA GLN A 62 0.66 -8.88 3.04
C GLN A 62 0.41 -7.49 3.66
N THR A 63 0.56 -6.41 2.89
CA THR A 63 0.22 -5.04 3.31
C THR A 63 -1.23 -4.95 3.82
N ILE A 64 -2.16 -5.68 3.18
CA ILE A 64 -3.59 -5.64 3.53
C ILE A 64 -3.91 -6.53 4.74
N ASN A 65 -3.36 -7.74 4.78
CA ASN A 65 -3.71 -8.75 5.77
C ASN A 65 -2.93 -8.61 7.07
N GLU A 66 -1.65 -8.27 6.97
CA GLU A 66 -0.71 -8.18 8.09
C GLU A 66 -0.41 -6.72 8.49
N GLU A 67 -1.00 -5.75 7.79
CA GLU A 67 -0.83 -4.32 8.07
C GLU A 67 0.65 -3.90 8.07
N THR A 68 1.45 -4.56 7.21
CA THR A 68 2.86 -4.23 6.98
C THR A 68 3.00 -3.08 6.01
N GLU A 69 4.16 -2.42 6.02
CA GLU A 69 4.48 -1.38 5.06
C GLU A 69 4.41 -1.92 3.61
N PRO A 70 3.88 -1.14 2.65
CA PRO A 70 3.98 -1.41 1.22
C PRO A 70 5.42 -1.54 0.74
N GLU A 71 5.62 -2.14 -0.42
CA GLU A 71 6.93 -2.15 -1.06
C GLU A 71 7.19 -0.82 -1.77
N LEU A 72 8.36 -0.22 -1.51
CA LEU A 72 8.78 1.03 -2.13
C LEU A 72 9.89 0.76 -3.15
N TYR A 73 9.79 1.36 -4.32
CA TYR A 73 10.72 1.16 -5.43
C TYR A 73 11.30 2.48 -5.94
N ASP A 74 12.60 2.45 -6.26
CA ASP A 74 13.28 3.54 -6.94
C ASP A 74 13.07 3.50 -8.47
N ALA A 75 13.60 4.52 -9.16
CA ALA A 75 13.48 4.65 -10.62
C ALA A 75 14.14 3.50 -11.41
N GLU A 76 15.07 2.76 -10.78
CA GLU A 76 15.75 1.61 -11.37
C GLU A 76 15.00 0.30 -11.10
N GLY A 77 13.91 0.34 -10.32
CA GLY A 77 13.11 -0.81 -9.95
C GLY A 77 13.69 -1.59 -8.77
N ASN A 78 14.58 -1.01 -7.98
CA ASN A 78 15.10 -1.65 -6.77
C ASN A 78 14.15 -1.40 -5.60
N LEU A 79 13.94 -2.44 -4.78
CA LEU A 79 13.19 -2.35 -3.53
C LEU A 79 14.02 -1.61 -2.47
N ILE A 80 13.53 -0.48 -1.96
CA ILE A 80 14.29 0.41 -1.07
C ILE A 80 13.99 0.23 0.42
N ASN A 81 12.83 -0.31 0.79
CA ASN A 81 12.36 -0.38 2.17
C ASN A 81 12.29 -1.81 2.73
N ASN A 82 13.09 -2.74 2.21
CA ASN A 82 13.17 -4.09 2.76
C ASN A 82 14.00 -4.14 4.06
N SER A 83 13.53 -3.44 5.09
CA SER A 83 13.96 -3.62 6.46
C SER A 83 12.95 -4.54 7.16
N LYS A 84 13.25 -5.84 7.14
CA LYS A 84 12.86 -6.85 8.14
C LYS A 84 11.63 -6.50 8.98
N THR A 85 10.50 -7.14 8.68
CA THR A 85 9.53 -7.45 9.74
C THR A 85 10.22 -8.40 10.72
N SER A 86 10.82 -7.84 11.77
CA SER A 86 11.39 -8.57 12.90
C SER A 86 11.17 -7.78 14.17
N ALA A 87 9.98 -7.96 14.76
CA ALA A 87 9.79 -8.12 16.20
C ALA A 87 8.42 -8.76 16.45
#